data_AF-A0A7C2GLC1-F1
#
_entry.id   AF-A0A7C2GLC1-F1
#
_cell.length_a   1.000
_cell.length_b   1.000
_cell.length_c   1.000
_cell.angle_alpha   90.00
_cell.angle_beta   90.00
_cell.angle_gamma   90.00
#
_symmetry.space_group_name_H-M   'P 1'
#
loop_
_entity.id
_entity.type
_entity.pdbx_description
1 polymer ?
#
loop_
_entity_poly.entity_id
_entity_poly.type
_entity_poly.pdbx_seq_one_letter_code
_entity_poly.pdbx_strand_id
1 'polypeptide(L)'
;MVYCTKCGANNSENNAFCINCGARLYGVNAEGEFYWRHRHRTGDYYSFHRRKGSLTTLIVGIAIAFLGFSLLLDEAFNIRIPWWEIILILIGAWLIARAIVRMKRRS
;
A
#
# COMPACT_ATOMS: atom_id res chain seq x y z
N MET A 1 29.36 -19.73 -39.27
CA MET A 1 29.75 -20.65 -38.18
C MET A 1 29.51 -19.96 -36.83
N VAL A 2 28.99 -20.68 -35.83
CA VAL A 2 28.74 -20.15 -34.48
C VAL A 2 29.50 -20.95 -33.42
N TYR A 3 30.12 -20.25 -32.49
CA TYR A 3 30.82 -20.87 -31.37
C TYR A 3 29.90 -20.98 -30.16
N CYS A 4 29.93 -22.15 -29.51
CA CYS A 4 29.16 -22.36 -28.29
C CYS A 4 29.80 -21.55 -27.13
N THR A 5 29.04 -20.66 -26.50
CA THR A 5 29.49 -19.88 -25.33
C THR A 5 29.71 -20.74 -24.08
N LYS A 6 29.18 -21.98 -24.06
CA LYS A 6 29.32 -22.92 -22.94
C LYS A 6 30.56 -23.81 -23.03
N CYS A 7 30.93 -24.27 -24.23
CA CYS A 7 32.00 -25.27 -24.41
C CYS A 7 33.04 -24.92 -25.49
N GLY A 8 32.88 -23.80 -26.20
CA GLY A 8 33.80 -23.37 -27.25
C GLY A 8 33.74 -24.15 -28.56
N ALA A 9 32.87 -25.17 -28.67
CA ALA A 9 32.75 -25.95 -29.90
C ALA A 9 32.25 -25.11 -31.09
N ASN A 10 32.81 -25.36 -32.27
CA ASN A 10 32.36 -24.77 -33.53
C ASN A 10 31.13 -25.54 -34.05
N ASN A 11 30.04 -24.82 -34.33
CA ASN A 11 28.78 -25.39 -34.79
C ASN A 11 28.31 -24.67 -36.06
N SER A 12 27.52 -25.37 -36.87
CA SER A 12 26.83 -24.76 -38.01
C SER A 12 25.84 -23.70 -37.55
N GLU A 13 25.68 -22.61 -38.32
CA GLU A 13 24.71 -21.54 -38.04
C GLU A 13 23.26 -22.04 -37.98
N ASN A 14 22.96 -23.17 -38.63
CA ASN A 14 21.62 -23.75 -38.65
C ASN A 14 21.33 -24.68 -37.46
N ASN A 15 22.30 -24.96 -36.59
CA ASN A 15 22.09 -25.85 -35.45
C ASN A 15 21.49 -25.09 -34.26
N ALA A 16 20.28 -25.47 -33.83
CA ALA A 16 19.62 -24.85 -32.67
C ALA A 16 20.33 -25.16 -31.33
N PHE A 17 21.07 -26.27 -31.27
CA PHE A 17 21.80 -26.73 -30.10
C PHE A 17 23.22 -27.15 -30.47
N CYS A 18 24.13 -27.00 -29.52
CA CYS A 18 25.52 -27.41 -29.69
C CYS A 18 25.62 -28.93 -29.79
N ILE A 19 26.31 -29.42 -30.81
CA ILE A 19 26.51 -30.86 -31.05
C ILE A 19 27.33 -31.53 -29.94
N ASN A 20 28.13 -30.76 -29.20
CA ASN A 20 29.04 -31.29 -28.18
C ASN A 20 28.41 -31.29 -26.77
N CYS A 21 27.76 -30.20 -26.37
CA CYS A 21 27.25 -30.04 -25.00
C CYS A 21 25.73 -29.86 -24.88
N GLY A 22 25.01 -29.83 -26.01
CA GLY A 22 23.55 -29.66 -26.04
C GLY A 22 23.06 -28.25 -25.67
N ALA A 23 23.95 -27.28 -25.40
CA ALA A 23 23.55 -25.92 -25.08
C ALA A 23 22.91 -25.22 -26.29
N ARG A 24 21.85 -24.43 -26.06
CA ARG A 24 21.16 -23.68 -27.11
C ARG A 24 22.09 -22.64 -27.74
N LEU A 25 22.15 -22.63 -29.07
CA LEU A 25 22.93 -21.64 -29.84
C LEU A 25 21.98 -20.48 -30.18
N TYR A 26 22.29 -19.27 -29.69
CA TYR A 26 21.44 -18.08 -29.83
C TYR A 26 21.40 -17.49 -31.25
N GLY A 27 21.80 -18.25 -32.28
CA GLY A 27 22.04 -17.78 -33.64
C GLY A 27 21.13 -18.36 -34.72
N VAL A 28 20.09 -19.13 -34.36
CA VAL A 28 19.14 -19.66 -35.34
C VAL A 28 17.77 -19.01 -35.09
N ASN A 29 17.51 -17.95 -35.86
CA ASN A 29 16.20 -17.36 -36.10
C ASN A 29 15.48 -16.88 -34.81
N ALA A 30 16.00 -15.81 -34.21
CA ALA A 30 15.27 -15.01 -33.23
C ALA A 30 14.34 -13.97 -33.90
N GLU A 31 13.81 -14.29 -35.07
CA GLU A 31 12.80 -13.50 -35.77
C GLU A 31 11.47 -14.24 -35.65
N GLY A 32 10.67 -13.94 -34.62
CA GLY A 32 9.35 -14.57 -34.54
C GLY A 32 8.50 -14.28 -33.31
N GLU A 33 8.92 -14.66 -32.10
CA GLU A 33 7.90 -15.04 -31.10
C GLU A 33 8.01 -14.46 -29.68
N PHE A 34 8.81 -13.41 -29.45
CA PHE A 34 9.00 -12.85 -28.09
C PHE A 34 8.58 -11.39 -27.88
N TYR A 35 7.84 -10.78 -28.81
CA TYR A 35 7.34 -9.41 -28.62
C TYR A 35 5.93 -9.28 -28.00
N TRP A 36 5.36 -10.36 -27.46
CA TRP A 36 4.01 -10.32 -26.87
C TRP A 36 3.92 -10.69 -25.38
N ARG A 37 5.04 -10.85 -24.66
CA ARG A 37 5.02 -11.21 -23.22
C ARG A 37 5.35 -10.07 -22.25
N HIS A 38 5.56 -8.84 -22.74
CA HIS A 38 5.98 -7.71 -21.88
C HIS A 38 5.18 -6.42 -22.11
N ARG A 39 3.88 -6.40 -21.79
CA ARG A 39 3.19 -5.14 -21.39
C ARG A 39 1.88 -5.32 -20.60
N HIS A 40 1.86 -6.18 -19.60
CA HIS A 40 0.93 -6.04 -18.47
C HIS A 40 1.66 -5.40 -17.29
N ARG A 41 1.98 -4.09 -17.39
CA ARG A 41 2.48 -3.32 -16.24
C ARG A 41 2.36 -1.80 -16.42
N THR A 42 1.15 -1.32 -16.63
CA THR A 42 0.80 0.08 -16.38
C THR A 42 -0.52 0.13 -15.63
N GLY A 43 -0.52 -0.54 -14.47
CA GLY A 43 -1.49 -0.34 -13.41
C GLY A 43 -0.70 0.07 -12.17
N ASP A 44 -1.08 1.21 -11.60
CA ASP A 44 -0.88 1.54 -10.19
C ASP A 44 0.49 2.10 -9.79
N TYR A 45 0.85 3.26 -10.35
CA TYR A 45 1.92 4.13 -9.79
C TYR A 45 1.37 5.17 -8.80
N TYR A 46 0.45 4.77 -7.93
CA TYR A 46 0.13 5.52 -6.70
C TYR A 46 0.35 4.61 -5.49
N SER A 47 1.58 4.15 -5.31
CA SER A 47 2.01 3.58 -4.03
C SER A 47 2.15 4.70 -3.01
N PHE A 48 1.01 5.11 -2.44
CA PHE A 48 0.95 6.02 -1.30
C PHE A 48 1.56 5.29 -0.10
N HIS A 49 2.85 5.54 0.16
CA HIS A 49 3.50 5.10 1.38
C HIS A 49 2.82 5.75 2.58
N ARG A 50 1.82 5.07 3.16
CA ARG A 50 1.36 5.33 4.53
C ARG A 50 2.52 5.04 5.46
N ARG A 51 3.40 6.02 5.67
CA ARG A 51 4.17 6.09 6.91
C ARG A 51 3.10 6.10 8.00
N LYS A 52 3.01 5.01 8.76
CA LYS A 52 2.27 4.96 10.03
C LYS A 52 2.97 5.96 10.96
N GLY A 53 2.68 7.24 10.78
CA GLY A 53 2.94 8.25 11.80
C GLY A 53 2.26 7.72 13.05
N SER A 54 3.05 7.53 14.11
CA SER A 54 2.60 6.89 15.32
C SER A 54 1.43 7.70 15.86
N LEU A 55 0.20 7.19 15.69
CA LEU A 55 -1.04 7.84 16.13
C LEU A 55 -0.96 8.24 17.61
N THR A 56 -0.07 7.60 18.37
CA THR A 56 0.28 7.93 19.75
C THR A 56 0.68 9.40 19.94
N THR A 57 1.50 10.00 19.07
CA THR A 57 1.95 11.39 19.28
C THR A 57 0.81 12.38 19.09
N LEU A 58 -0.09 12.10 18.15
CA LEU A 58 -1.29 12.88 17.91
C LEU A 58 -2.27 12.77 19.08
N ILE A 59 -2.46 11.56 19.62
CA ILE A 59 -3.33 11.33 20.79
C ILE A 59 -2.79 12.06 22.03
N VAL A 60 -1.48 12.02 22.27
CA VAL A 60 -0.85 12.72 23.40
C VAL A 60 -0.99 14.24 23.26
N GLY A 61 -0.78 14.79 22.06
CA GLY A 61 -0.97 16.22 21.82
C GLY A 61 -2.41 16.68 22.04
N ILE A 62 -3.38 15.89 21.59
CA ILE A 62 -4.81 16.18 21.81
C ILE A 62 -5.14 16.13 23.31
N ALA A 63 -4.66 15.14 24.05
CA ALA A 63 -4.91 15.04 25.49
C ALA A 63 -4.37 16.26 26.26
N ILE A 64 -3.17 16.73 25.91
CA ILE A 64 -2.56 17.93 26.51
C ILE A 64 -3.38 19.18 26.16
N ALA A 65 -3.84 19.31 24.91
CA ALA A 65 -4.66 20.43 24.48
C ALA A 65 -6.02 20.47 25.20
N PHE A 66 -6.68 19.32 25.38
CA PHE A 66 -7.93 19.23 26.13
C PHE A 66 -7.75 19.58 27.62
N LEU A 67 -6.68 19.10 28.25
CA LEU A 67 -6.35 19.45 29.64
C LEU A 67 -6.15 20.96 29.81
N GLY A 68 -5.38 21.60 28.92
CA GLY A 68 -5.17 23.04 28.96
C GLY A 68 -6.47 23.84 28.71
N PHE A 69 -7.29 23.38 27.78
CA PHE A 69 -8.57 24.02 27.47
C PHE A 69 -9.57 23.94 28.64
N SER A 70 -9.62 22.80 29.33
CA SER A 70 -10.46 22.62 30.52
C SER A 70 -10.03 23.51 31.70
N LEU A 71 -8.73 23.69 31.91
CA LEU A 71 -8.22 24.60 32.95
C LEU A 71 -8.50 26.07 32.61
N LEU A 72 -8.31 26.47 31.34
CA LEU A 72 -8.55 27.84 30.88
C LEU A 72 -10.03 28.23 30.99
N LEU A 73 -10.95 27.30 30.70
CA LEU A 73 -12.39 27.54 30.79
C LEU A 73 -12.88 27.70 32.24
N ASP A 74 -12.26 27.01 33.21
CA ASP A 74 -12.61 27.11 34.63
C ASP A 74 -12.31 28.52 35.16
N GLU A 75 -11.16 29.07 34.80
CA GLU A 75 -10.70 30.38 35.25
C GLU A 75 -11.32 31.55 34.47
N ALA A 76 -11.59 31.37 33.17
CA ALA A 76 -12.15 32.43 32.33
C ALA A 76 -13.67 32.62 32.48
N PHE A 77 -14.42 31.57 32.84
CA PHE A 77 -15.89 31.64 32.84
C PHE A 77 -16.54 31.42 34.20
N ASN A 78 -15.85 30.91 35.24
CA ASN A 78 -16.45 30.56 36.55
C ASN A 78 -17.73 29.69 36.40
N ILE A 79 -17.80 28.92 35.31
CA ILE A 79 -18.86 27.99 35.01
C ILE A 79 -18.31 26.62 35.35
N ARG A 80 -18.88 25.96 36.35
CA ARG A 80 -18.66 24.53 36.58
C ARG A 80 -19.14 23.78 35.35
N ILE A 81 -18.24 23.48 34.41
CA ILE A 81 -18.57 22.70 33.23
C ILE A 81 -18.91 21.31 33.72
N PRO A 82 -20.17 20.89 33.59
CA PRO A 82 -20.55 19.61 34.11
C PRO A 82 -20.13 18.61 33.01
N TRP A 83 -19.27 17.68 33.42
CA TRP A 83 -18.63 16.76 32.49
C TRP A 83 -19.61 15.71 31.95
N TRP A 84 -20.77 15.59 32.59
CA TRP A 84 -21.82 14.66 32.23
C TRP A 84 -22.50 15.03 30.90
N GLU A 85 -22.55 16.31 30.53
CA GLU A 85 -23.16 16.82 29.30
C GLU A 85 -22.31 16.44 28.08
N ILE A 86 -20.98 16.56 28.19
CA ILE A 86 -20.06 16.15 27.12
C ILE A 86 -20.15 14.63 26.91
N ILE A 87 -20.22 13.87 28.01
CA ILE A 87 -20.41 12.41 27.98
C ILE A 87 -21.73 12.06 27.29
N LEU A 88 -22.83 12.75 27.61
CA LEU A 88 -24.14 12.52 26.98
C LEU A 88 -24.12 12.86 25.48
N ILE A 89 -23.48 13.95 25.08
CA ILE A 89 -23.35 14.34 23.66
C ILE A 89 -22.59 13.26 22.89
N LEU A 90 -21.48 12.76 23.44
CA LEU A 90 -20.68 11.69 22.82
C LEU A 90 -21.46 10.36 22.72
N ILE A 91 -22.17 9.98 23.78
CA ILE A 91 -23.01 8.77 23.79
C ILE A 91 -24.13 8.88 22.75
N GLY A 92 -24.81 10.02 22.68
CA GLY A 92 -25.88 10.27 21.71
C GLY A 92 -25.39 10.18 20.27
N ALA A 93 -24.26 10.84 19.96
CA ALA A 93 -23.64 10.77 18.65
C ALA A 93 -23.26 9.34 18.24
N TRP A 94 -22.72 8.56 19.18
CA TRP A 94 -22.35 7.16 18.94
C TRP A 94 -23.56 6.25 18.67
N LEU A 95 -24.66 6.42 19.42
CA LEU A 95 -25.89 5.67 19.21
C LEU A 95 -26.50 5.94 17.84
N ILE A 96 -26.54 7.22 17.41
CA ILE A 96 -27.03 7.62 16.09
C ILE A 96 -26.16 7.01 14.99
N ALA A 97 -24.83 7.10 15.12
CA ALA A 97 -23.90 6.50 14.17
C ALA A 97 -24.10 4.97 14.06
N ARG A 98 -24.27 4.27 15.19
CA ARG A 98 -24.55 2.82 15.19
C ARG A 98 -25.89 2.47 14.57
N ALA A 99 -26.93 3.27 14.81
CA ALA A 99 -28.25 3.08 14.22
C ALA A 99 -28.19 3.21 12.69
N ILE A 100 -27.53 4.25 12.17
CA ILE A 100 -27.36 4.49 10.73
C ILE A 100 -26.58 3.34 10.08
N VAL A 101 -25.45 2.93 10.67
CA VAL A 101 -24.64 1.82 10.14
C VAL A 101 -25.42 0.50 10.15
N ARG A 102 -26.28 0.28 11.16
CA ARG A 102 -27.12 -0.92 11.24
C ARG A 102 -28.25 -0.92 10.20
N MET A 103 -28.85 0.23 9.89
CA MET A 103 -29.86 0.34 8.84
C MET A 103 -29.27 0.11 7.45
N LYS A 104 -28.08 0.67 7.16
CA LYS A 104 -27.39 0.48 5.87
C LYS A 104 -27.00 -0.98 5.58
N ARG A 105 -26.91 -1.86 6.59
CA ARG A 105 -26.66 -3.30 6.38
C ARG A 105 -27.91 -4.12 6.08
N ARG A 106 -29.11 -3.53 6.18
CA ARG A 106 -30.40 -4.22 5.96
C ARG A 106 -31.11 -3.83 4.66
N SER A 107 -30.62 -2.80 3.95
CA SER A 107 -31.04 -2.44 2.58
C SER A 107 -29.99 -2.90 1.59
#